data_AF-A0A388M4U8-F1
#
_entry.id   AF-A0A388M4U8-F1
#
_cell.length_a   1.000
_cell.length_b   1.000
_cell.length_c   1.000
_cell.angle_alpha   90.00
_cell.angle_beta   90.00
_cell.angle_gamma   90.00
#
_symmetry.space_group_name_H-M   'P 1'
#
loop_
_entity.id
_entity.type
_entity.pdbx_description
1 polymer ?
#
loop_
_entity_poly.entity_id
_entity_poly.type
_entity_poly.pdbx_seq_one_letter_code
_entity_poly.pdbx_strand_id
1 'polypeptide(L)'
;MNTKIDRIYETMNVKKKQGEPDETERLKAEIEKLRLMMMNQGTVVGPPATVETTVRRLSEEERLRRSKEDADKRIASLEEEVSLLRRLNDNATREAEVWRQEAHRPGNKGGSIAIEETPATHSRIRPRCTLVKSQTSARITMAEAHAREVQALKELRGKDLNDKRVAEQEVEMLKEKLAQLEMERQQQLINGTNLKSKLDEAVGLSARATPGSKQGTVSAAKATKIVDKDGFIADCGKQLKGMKKEGVMAICMQEGVTYSTLEKTKEDIVTRRVAKAFGKQQVSVPTDAIIIEETSEDTRTSSADLAQANGDEEVS
;
A
#
# COMPACT_ATOMS: atom_id res chain seq x y z
N MET A 1 62.63 30.30 -23.44
CA MET A 1 61.18 30.40 -23.21
C MET A 1 60.48 29.04 -22.98
N ASN A 2 61.20 27.94 -22.65
CA ASN A 2 60.56 26.61 -22.49
C ASN A 2 60.54 26.08 -21.05
N THR A 3 61.20 26.75 -20.10
CA THR A 3 61.36 26.28 -18.71
C THR A 3 60.05 26.23 -17.92
N LYS A 4 59.01 26.96 -18.34
CA LYS A 4 57.67 26.87 -17.74
C LYS A 4 56.94 25.60 -18.15
N ILE A 5 57.12 25.14 -19.39
CA ILE A 5 56.45 23.94 -19.91
C ILE A 5 57.08 22.69 -19.29
N ASP A 6 58.41 22.66 -19.16
CA ASP A 6 59.12 21.54 -18.53
C ASP A 6 58.70 21.38 -17.05
N ARG A 7 58.54 22.49 -16.31
CA ARG A 7 58.05 22.47 -14.91
C ARG A 7 56.62 21.93 -14.78
N ILE A 8 55.77 22.20 -15.76
CA ILE A 8 54.39 21.68 -15.78
C ILE A 8 54.41 20.17 -16.05
N TYR A 9 55.27 19.70 -16.96
CA TYR A 9 55.44 18.26 -17.21
C TYR A 9 56.02 17.51 -16.01
N GLU A 10 56.99 18.09 -15.30
CA GLU A 10 57.55 17.52 -14.07
C GLU A 10 56.47 17.38 -12.99
N THR A 11 55.66 18.42 -12.77
CA THR A 11 54.61 18.41 -11.74
C THR A 11 53.45 17.45 -12.04
N MET A 12 53.13 17.23 -13.32
CA MET A 12 52.12 16.23 -13.70
C MET A 12 52.64 14.79 -13.62
N ASN A 13 53.94 14.55 -13.85
CA ASN A 13 54.51 13.21 -13.78
C ASN A 13 54.87 12.76 -12.35
N VAL A 14 55.13 13.69 -11.41
CA VAL A 14 55.41 13.32 -10.01
C VAL A 14 54.15 12.86 -9.27
N LYS A 15 52.95 13.34 -9.64
CA LYS A 15 51.68 12.85 -9.07
C LYS A 15 51.23 11.47 -9.54
N LYS A 16 51.91 10.87 -10.52
CA LYS A 16 51.52 9.56 -11.10
C LYS A 16 52.23 8.35 -10.49
N LYS A 17 53.08 8.51 -9.48
CA LYS A 17 53.97 7.45 -8.98
C LYS A 17 53.70 6.90 -7.58
N GLN A 18 52.61 7.26 -6.93
CA GLN A 18 52.26 6.60 -5.67
C GLN A 18 50.76 6.36 -5.56
N GLY A 19 50.38 5.09 -5.77
CA GLY A 19 49.29 4.52 -4.98
C GLY A 19 47.92 4.40 -5.61
N GLU A 20 47.79 4.24 -6.93
CA GLU A 20 46.50 3.79 -7.47
C GLU A 20 46.49 2.85 -8.70
N PRO A 21 47.47 1.94 -8.90
CA PRO A 21 47.22 0.82 -9.82
C PRO A 21 46.06 -0.08 -9.33
N ASP A 22 45.81 -0.07 -8.01
CA ASP A 22 44.83 -0.94 -7.35
C ASP A 22 43.37 -0.53 -7.57
N GLU A 23 43.06 0.77 -7.71
CA GLU A 23 41.66 1.18 -7.89
C GLU A 23 41.14 0.77 -9.28
N THR A 24 42.00 0.81 -10.31
CA THR A 24 41.60 0.35 -11.65
C THR A 24 41.43 -1.16 -11.72
N GLU A 25 42.24 -1.94 -11.00
CA GLU A 25 42.08 -3.40 -10.90
C GLU A 25 40.87 -3.76 -10.04
N ARG A 26 40.63 -3.03 -8.95
CA ARG A 26 39.45 -3.17 -8.09
C ARG A 26 38.16 -2.87 -8.84
N LEU A 27 38.10 -1.76 -9.60
CA LEU A 27 36.94 -1.42 -10.42
C LEU A 27 36.72 -2.45 -11.55
N LYS A 28 37.80 -2.98 -12.16
CA LYS A 28 37.68 -4.06 -13.13
C LYS A 28 37.13 -5.34 -12.51
N ALA A 29 37.59 -5.71 -11.32
CA ALA A 29 37.08 -6.86 -10.57
C ALA A 29 35.61 -6.67 -10.13
N GLU A 30 35.23 -5.46 -9.71
CA GLU A 30 33.85 -5.11 -9.38
C GLU A 30 32.93 -5.20 -10.61
N ILE A 31 33.37 -4.68 -11.76
CA ILE A 31 32.64 -4.78 -13.03
C ILE A 31 32.50 -6.23 -13.47
N GLU A 32 33.55 -7.05 -13.35
CA GLU A 32 33.47 -8.45 -13.73
C GLU A 32 32.55 -9.24 -12.78
N LYS A 33 32.64 -9.00 -11.47
CA LYS A 33 31.74 -9.57 -10.47
C LYS A 33 30.28 -9.18 -10.74
N LEU A 34 30.00 -7.92 -11.08
CA LEU A 34 28.67 -7.47 -11.47
C LEU A 34 28.19 -8.14 -12.75
N ARG A 35 29.04 -8.29 -13.77
CA ARG A 35 28.71 -9.04 -14.99
C ARG A 35 28.42 -10.51 -14.71
N LEU A 36 29.19 -11.15 -13.83
CA LEU A 36 28.98 -12.54 -13.42
C LEU A 36 27.67 -12.69 -12.63
N MET A 37 27.37 -11.74 -11.73
CA MET A 37 26.08 -11.70 -11.02
C MET A 37 24.92 -11.46 -11.97
N MET A 38 25.06 -10.64 -13.01
CA MET A 38 24.06 -10.46 -14.06
C MET A 38 23.88 -11.69 -14.96
N MET A 39 24.93 -12.48 -15.19
CA MET A 39 24.84 -13.77 -15.90
C MET A 39 24.21 -14.87 -15.03
N ASN A 40 24.48 -14.90 -13.73
CA ASN A 40 23.96 -15.91 -12.80
C ASN A 40 22.54 -15.59 -12.28
N GLN A 41 22.18 -14.31 -12.16
CA GLN A 41 20.79 -13.90 -12.07
C GLN A 41 20.21 -13.97 -13.47
N GLY A 42 19.75 -15.17 -13.84
CA GLY A 42 19.24 -15.52 -15.16
C GLY A 42 18.25 -14.49 -15.73
N THR A 43 18.81 -13.45 -16.33
CA THR A 43 18.13 -12.64 -17.30
C THR A 43 18.06 -13.57 -18.49
N VAL A 44 16.96 -14.31 -18.56
CA VAL A 44 16.59 -15.10 -19.73
C VAL A 44 16.56 -14.08 -20.87
N VAL A 45 17.68 -13.93 -21.58
CA VAL A 45 17.72 -13.31 -22.89
C VAL A 45 16.94 -14.28 -23.75
N GLY A 46 15.62 -14.10 -23.72
CA GLY A 46 14.73 -14.76 -24.65
C GLY A 46 15.16 -14.43 -26.08
N PRO A 47 14.74 -15.24 -27.06
CA PRO A 47 14.98 -14.97 -28.47
C PRO A 47 14.66 -13.52 -28.80
N PRO A 48 15.37 -12.89 -29.77
CA PRO A 48 15.22 -11.48 -30.10
C PRO A 48 13.74 -11.15 -30.19
N ALA A 49 13.28 -10.32 -29.25
CA ALA A 49 11.91 -9.91 -29.11
C ALA A 49 11.39 -9.48 -30.48
N THR A 50 10.48 -10.27 -31.05
CA THR A 50 9.81 -9.89 -32.30
C THR A 50 9.15 -8.54 -32.08
N VAL A 51 9.07 -7.71 -33.12
CA VAL A 51 8.53 -6.33 -33.03
C VAL A 51 7.15 -6.29 -32.34
N GLU A 52 6.33 -7.34 -32.46
CA GLU A 52 5.06 -7.47 -31.73
C GLU A 52 5.23 -7.55 -30.21
N THR A 53 6.24 -8.27 -29.72
CA THR A 53 6.48 -8.41 -28.27
C THR A 53 6.99 -7.11 -27.65
N THR A 54 7.75 -6.30 -28.39
CA THR A 54 8.21 -4.99 -27.90
C THR A 54 7.07 -3.98 -27.86
N VAL A 55 6.19 -3.96 -28.87
CA VAL A 55 4.98 -3.11 -28.89
C VAL A 55 4.03 -3.48 -27.75
N ARG A 56 3.80 -4.79 -27.52
CA ARG A 56 2.96 -5.25 -26.40
C ARG A 56 3.54 -4.84 -25.05
N ARG A 57 4.85 -4.98 -24.86
CA ARG A 57 5.53 -4.58 -23.62
C ARG A 57 5.40 -3.08 -23.36
N LEU A 58 5.58 -2.23 -24.39
CA LEU A 58 5.41 -0.79 -24.27
C LEU A 58 3.97 -0.40 -23.92
N SER A 59 2.98 -1.07 -24.52
CA SER A 59 1.57 -0.83 -24.21
C SER A 59 1.21 -1.20 -22.76
N GLU A 60 1.75 -2.32 -22.26
CA GLU A 60 1.56 -2.74 -20.86
C GLU A 60 2.24 -1.77 -19.89
N GLU A 61 3.45 -1.30 -20.22
CA GLU A 61 4.18 -0.30 -19.44
C GLU A 61 3.41 1.03 -19.37
N GLU A 62 2.85 1.49 -20.49
CA GLU A 62 2.07 2.72 -20.51
C GLU A 62 0.75 2.60 -19.71
N ARG A 63 0.10 1.44 -19.72
CA ARG A 63 -1.06 1.16 -18.86
C ARG A 63 -0.69 1.19 -17.38
N LEU A 64 0.45 0.62 -17.01
CA LEU A 64 0.95 0.68 -15.64
C LEU A 64 1.26 2.13 -15.24
N ARG A 65 1.87 2.90 -16.14
CA ARG A 65 2.18 4.33 -15.92
C ARG A 65 0.91 5.13 -15.67
N ARG A 66 -0.13 4.97 -16.49
CA ARG A 66 -1.44 5.64 -16.31
C ARG A 66 -2.11 5.21 -15.01
N SER A 67 -2.12 3.91 -14.70
CA SER A 67 -2.67 3.41 -13.44
C SER A 67 -1.96 3.99 -12.22
N LYS A 68 -0.63 4.18 -12.30
CA LYS A 68 0.15 4.80 -11.25
C LYS A 68 -0.18 6.29 -11.13
N GLU A 69 -0.25 7.03 -12.23
CA GLU A 69 -0.64 8.45 -12.24
C GLU A 69 -2.03 8.67 -11.63
N ASP A 70 -2.99 7.79 -11.91
CA ASP A 70 -4.33 7.90 -11.34
C ASP A 70 -4.37 7.55 -9.85
N ALA A 71 -3.54 6.59 -9.40
CA ALA A 71 -3.35 6.32 -7.98
C ALA A 71 -2.70 7.51 -7.26
N ASP A 72 -1.66 8.12 -7.86
CA ASP A 72 -0.96 9.28 -7.33
C ASP A 72 -1.90 10.50 -7.22
N LYS A 73 -2.76 10.74 -8.23
CA LYS A 73 -3.80 11.78 -8.16
C LYS A 73 -4.79 11.53 -7.02
N ARG A 74 -5.22 10.28 -6.82
CA ARG A 74 -6.14 9.91 -5.74
C ARG A 74 -5.48 10.13 -4.37
N ILE A 75 -4.19 9.80 -4.23
CA ILE A 75 -3.43 10.06 -3.00
C ILE A 75 -3.32 11.57 -2.76
N ALA A 76 -2.94 12.36 -3.76
CA ALA A 76 -2.84 13.81 -3.63
C ALA A 76 -4.17 14.46 -3.20
N SER A 77 -5.30 14.02 -3.77
CA SER A 77 -6.63 14.49 -3.36
C SER A 77 -6.94 14.17 -1.89
N LEU A 78 -6.60 12.96 -1.42
CA LEU A 78 -6.81 12.58 -0.02
C LEU A 78 -5.88 13.35 0.94
N GLU A 79 -4.65 13.65 0.52
CA GLU A 79 -3.72 14.46 1.30
C GLU A 79 -4.20 15.91 1.45
N GLU A 80 -4.82 16.49 0.41
CA GLU A 80 -5.46 17.80 0.48
C GLU A 80 -6.66 17.80 1.46
N GLU A 81 -7.53 16.78 1.39
CA GLU A 81 -8.66 16.63 2.32
C GLU A 81 -8.20 16.49 3.78
N VAL A 82 -7.20 15.64 4.04
CA VAL A 82 -6.62 15.48 5.39
C VAL A 82 -6.01 16.80 5.88
N SER A 83 -5.34 17.54 5.00
CA SER A 83 -4.76 18.84 5.33
C SER A 83 -5.83 19.87 5.67
N LEU A 84 -6.96 19.89 4.95
CA LEU A 84 -8.09 20.75 5.24
C LEU A 84 -8.73 20.41 6.59
N LEU A 85 -8.96 19.12 6.86
CA LEU A 85 -9.55 18.65 8.12
C LEU A 85 -8.68 19.00 9.33
N ARG A 86 -7.35 18.88 9.21
CA ARG A 86 -6.41 19.32 10.26
C ARG A 86 -6.55 20.81 10.56
N ARG A 87 -6.56 21.67 9.53
CA ARG A 87 -6.75 23.13 9.72
C ARG A 87 -8.09 23.47 10.36
N LEU A 88 -9.17 22.76 9.99
CA LEU A 88 -10.49 22.95 10.60
C LEU A 88 -10.50 22.53 12.08
N ASN A 89 -9.84 21.42 12.41
CA ASN A 89 -9.67 20.97 13.79
C ASN A 89 -8.86 22.00 14.60
N ASP A 90 -7.73 22.46 14.06
CA ASP A 90 -6.88 23.50 14.69
C ASP A 90 -7.61 24.82 14.88
N ASN A 91 -8.51 25.19 13.97
CA ASN A 91 -9.38 26.37 14.13
C ASN A 91 -10.38 26.15 15.26
N ALA A 92 -11.04 24.99 15.31
CA ALA A 92 -12.02 24.66 16.34
C ALA A 92 -11.39 24.58 17.74
N THR A 93 -10.18 24.03 17.85
CA THR A 93 -9.44 23.99 19.13
C THR A 93 -9.04 25.38 19.58
N ARG A 94 -8.52 26.23 18.68
CA ARG A 94 -8.25 27.65 18.98
C ARG A 94 -9.50 28.41 19.40
N GLU A 95 -10.63 28.19 18.72
CA GLU A 95 -11.89 28.83 19.09
C GLU A 95 -12.35 28.36 20.48
N ALA A 96 -12.30 27.06 20.77
CA ALA A 96 -12.62 26.52 22.08
C ALA A 96 -11.70 27.06 23.20
N GLU A 97 -10.42 27.29 22.91
CA GLU A 97 -9.49 27.94 23.83
C GLU A 97 -9.83 29.41 24.08
N VAL A 98 -10.19 30.16 23.04
CA VAL A 98 -10.66 31.55 23.19
C VAL A 98 -11.93 31.60 24.06
N TRP A 99 -12.90 30.72 23.81
CA TRP A 99 -14.10 30.63 24.63
C TRP A 99 -13.78 30.23 26.08
N ARG A 100 -12.83 29.31 26.28
CA ARG A 100 -12.34 28.94 27.61
C ARG A 100 -11.71 30.14 28.31
N GLN A 101 -10.87 30.91 27.64
CA GLN A 101 -10.23 32.10 28.22
C GLN A 101 -11.26 33.19 28.56
N GLU A 102 -12.23 33.44 27.67
CA GLU A 102 -13.29 34.42 27.92
C GLU A 102 -14.21 33.99 29.09
N ALA A 103 -14.48 32.69 29.24
CA ALA A 103 -15.22 32.16 30.38
C ALA A 103 -14.49 32.38 31.71
N HIS A 104 -13.15 32.32 31.72
CA HIS A 104 -12.33 32.57 32.91
C HIS A 104 -12.03 34.05 33.18
N ARG A 105 -12.44 34.97 32.28
CA ARG A 105 -12.11 36.40 32.40
C ARG A 105 -12.68 36.99 33.70
N PRO A 106 -11.84 37.55 34.60
CA PRO A 106 -12.28 38.17 35.84
C PRO A 106 -13.23 39.34 35.54
N GLY A 107 -14.52 39.16 35.77
CA GLY A 107 -15.57 40.13 35.39
C GLY A 107 -16.78 39.49 34.72
N ASN A 108 -16.64 38.27 34.17
CA ASN A 108 -17.79 37.48 33.74
C ASN A 108 -18.47 36.84 34.96
N LYS A 109 -19.37 37.59 35.62
CA LYS A 109 -20.11 37.16 36.82
C LYS A 109 -21.15 36.06 36.56
N GLY A 110 -21.17 35.45 35.38
CA GLY A 110 -21.95 34.26 35.05
C GLY A 110 -21.40 33.00 35.72
N GLY A 111 -21.39 33.00 37.06
CA GLY A 111 -21.24 31.86 37.96
C GLY A 111 -20.45 30.66 37.45
N SER A 112 -19.17 30.61 37.84
CA SER A 112 -18.66 29.37 38.42
C SER A 112 -19.60 28.98 39.55
N ILE A 113 -20.60 28.15 39.26
CA ILE A 113 -21.28 27.37 40.29
C ILE A 113 -20.24 26.32 40.66
N ALA A 114 -19.39 26.67 41.62
CA ALA A 114 -18.69 25.66 42.38
C ALA A 114 -19.79 24.74 42.92
N ILE A 115 -19.90 23.54 42.33
CA ILE A 115 -20.66 22.43 42.90
C ILE A 115 -19.80 21.94 44.08
N GLU A 116 -19.59 22.80 45.06
CA GLU A 116 -19.17 22.36 46.37
C GLU A 116 -20.41 21.72 47.01
N GLU A 117 -20.19 20.47 47.40
CA GLU A 117 -21.05 19.55 48.15
C GLU A 117 -22.36 20.17 48.63
N THR A 118 -23.46 19.68 48.02
CA THR A 118 -24.85 19.94 48.39
C THR A 118 -25.03 20.14 49.90
N PRO A 119 -25.19 21.38 50.40
CA PRO A 119 -25.57 21.61 51.78
C PRO A 119 -27.06 21.36 51.89
N ALA A 120 -27.43 20.51 52.84
CA ALA A 120 -28.79 20.12 53.16
C ALA A 120 -29.75 21.32 53.19
N THR A 121 -30.88 21.15 52.48
CA THR A 121 -32.18 21.79 52.69
C THR A 121 -32.25 22.84 53.80
N HIS A 122 -32.19 24.13 53.46
CA HIS A 122 -33.10 25.11 54.04
C HIS A 122 -33.37 26.27 53.08
N SER A 123 -34.66 26.49 52.85
CA SER A 123 -35.22 27.54 52.02
C SER A 123 -34.82 28.92 52.50
N ARG A 124 -34.17 29.73 51.65
CA ARG A 124 -34.28 31.19 51.75
C ARG A 124 -33.96 31.90 50.44
N ILE A 125 -35.04 32.46 49.88
CA ILE A 125 -35.15 33.73 49.16
C ILE A 125 -34.10 33.98 48.06
N ARG A 126 -34.51 33.63 46.83
CA ARG A 126 -33.87 34.00 45.57
C ARG A 126 -33.72 35.53 45.44
N PRO A 127 -32.51 36.07 45.25
CA PRO A 127 -32.34 37.44 44.77
C PRO A 127 -32.80 37.54 43.32
N ARG A 128 -33.63 38.52 43.00
CA ARG A 128 -33.99 38.88 41.62
C ARG A 128 -32.74 39.43 40.92
N CYS A 129 -32.01 38.57 40.19
CA CYS A 129 -31.02 39.03 39.22
C CYS A 129 -31.73 39.66 38.02
N THR A 130 -31.50 40.95 37.81
CA THR A 130 -31.90 41.67 36.61
C THR A 130 -31.04 41.19 35.43
N LEU A 131 -31.72 40.70 34.40
CA LEU A 131 -31.16 40.19 33.16
C LEU A 131 -30.37 41.30 32.44
N VAL A 132 -29.04 41.26 32.55
CA VAL A 132 -28.15 42.05 31.69
C VAL A 132 -28.33 41.49 30.28
N LYS A 133 -28.77 42.37 29.37
CA LYS A 133 -29.02 42.07 27.96
C LYS A 133 -27.69 41.74 27.29
N SER A 134 -27.32 40.46 27.32
CA SER A 134 -26.22 39.95 26.53
C SER A 134 -26.49 40.21 25.06
N GLN A 135 -25.42 40.63 24.39
CA GLN A 135 -25.34 41.06 23.02
C GLN A 135 -26.07 40.08 22.09
N THR A 136 -26.84 40.67 21.18
CA THR A 136 -27.79 40.08 20.25
C THR A 136 -27.16 38.99 19.36
N SER A 137 -26.83 37.82 19.91
CA SER A 137 -26.96 36.60 19.13
C SER A 137 -28.43 36.55 18.75
N ALA A 138 -28.73 36.75 17.46
CA ALA A 138 -30.07 36.60 16.95
C ALA A 138 -30.60 35.30 17.56
N ARG A 139 -31.63 35.41 18.42
CA ARG A 139 -32.20 34.25 19.10
C ARG A 139 -32.82 33.41 18.01
N ILE A 140 -32.00 32.54 17.43
CA ILE A 140 -32.42 31.50 16.52
C ILE A 140 -33.44 30.74 17.33
N THR A 141 -34.70 30.87 16.91
CA THR A 141 -35.77 30.17 17.59
C THR A 141 -35.49 28.67 17.51
N MET A 142 -35.88 27.89 18.51
CA MET A 142 -35.72 26.43 18.44
C MET A 142 -36.30 25.85 17.13
N ALA A 143 -37.36 26.48 16.62
CA ALA A 143 -37.94 26.15 15.32
C ALA A 143 -36.97 26.36 14.15
N GLU A 144 -36.22 27.46 14.11
CA GLU A 144 -35.22 27.71 13.06
C GLU A 144 -34.02 26.74 13.16
N ALA A 145 -33.60 26.40 14.38
CA ALA A 145 -32.53 25.41 14.58
C ALA A 145 -32.96 24.03 14.04
N HIS A 146 -34.17 23.58 14.40
CA HIS A 146 -34.75 22.34 13.88
C HIS A 146 -34.94 22.39 12.35
N ALA A 147 -35.36 23.53 11.80
CA ALA A 147 -35.51 23.67 10.36
C ALA A 147 -34.19 23.49 9.61
N ARG A 148 -33.09 24.07 10.14
CA ARG A 148 -31.75 23.87 9.57
C ARG A 148 -31.27 22.43 9.69
N GLU A 149 -31.50 21.78 10.83
CA GLU A 149 -31.13 20.38 11.02
C GLU A 149 -31.87 19.46 10.04
N VAL A 150 -33.20 19.65 9.91
CA VAL A 150 -34.01 18.89 8.96
C VAL A 150 -33.54 19.12 7.52
N GLN A 151 -33.17 20.36 7.17
CA GLN A 151 -32.64 20.68 5.85
C GLN A 151 -31.29 19.98 5.60
N ALA A 152 -30.36 20.03 6.57
CA ALA A 152 -29.08 19.34 6.47
C ALA A 152 -29.26 17.81 6.31
N LEU A 153 -30.21 17.22 7.03
CA LEU A 153 -30.54 15.79 6.89
C LEU A 153 -31.12 15.44 5.52
N LYS A 154 -31.94 16.33 4.94
CA LYS A 154 -32.46 16.15 3.57
C LYS A 154 -31.34 16.23 2.53
N GLU A 155 -30.45 17.19 2.66
CA GLU A 155 -29.29 17.35 1.78
C GLU A 155 -28.36 16.14 1.85
N LEU A 156 -28.06 15.65 3.05
CA LEU A 156 -27.22 14.46 3.24
C LEU A 156 -27.85 13.22 2.59
N ARG A 157 -29.15 12.97 2.82
CA ARG A 157 -29.86 11.85 2.17
C ARG A 157 -29.91 12.00 0.65
N GLY A 158 -30.07 13.22 0.15
CA GLY A 158 -30.04 13.51 -1.29
C GLY A 158 -28.69 13.17 -1.90
N LYS A 159 -27.60 13.54 -1.22
CA LYS A 159 -26.24 13.21 -1.63
C LYS A 159 -26.00 11.69 -1.63
N ASP A 160 -26.36 10.99 -0.57
CA ASP A 160 -26.19 9.52 -0.49
C ASP A 160 -26.91 8.76 -1.61
N LEU A 161 -28.13 9.19 -1.96
CA LEU A 161 -28.88 8.59 -3.08
C LEU A 161 -28.23 8.90 -4.43
N ASN A 162 -27.72 10.12 -4.60
CA ASN A 162 -26.99 10.50 -5.80
C ASN A 162 -25.71 9.66 -5.97
N ASP A 163 -24.93 9.50 -4.90
CA ASP A 163 -23.67 8.77 -4.92
C ASP A 163 -23.90 7.27 -5.21
N LYS A 164 -24.96 6.68 -4.64
CA LYS A 164 -25.39 5.31 -4.98
C LYS A 164 -25.73 5.16 -6.47
N ARG A 165 -26.50 6.10 -7.02
CA ARG A 165 -26.88 6.08 -8.43
C ARG A 165 -25.66 6.20 -9.35
N VAL A 166 -24.70 7.06 -9.02
CA VAL A 166 -23.45 7.17 -9.79
C VAL A 166 -22.65 5.87 -9.73
N ALA A 167 -22.50 5.28 -8.54
CA ALA A 167 -21.84 3.99 -8.39
C ALA A 167 -22.53 2.86 -9.18
N GLU A 168 -23.87 2.83 -9.19
CA GLU A 168 -24.63 1.88 -9.99
C GLU A 168 -24.39 2.06 -11.50
N GLN A 169 -24.37 3.30 -12.00
CA GLN A 169 -24.04 3.61 -13.39
C GLN A 169 -22.61 3.21 -13.77
N GLU A 170 -21.63 3.43 -12.88
CA GLU A 170 -20.26 2.98 -13.11
C GLU A 170 -20.16 1.46 -13.19
N VAL A 171 -20.87 0.74 -12.31
CA VAL A 171 -20.97 -0.73 -12.36
C VAL A 171 -21.60 -1.21 -13.66
N GLU A 172 -22.64 -0.54 -14.14
CA GLU A 172 -23.28 -0.84 -15.42
C GLU A 172 -22.31 -0.65 -16.59
N MET A 173 -21.62 0.50 -16.67
CA MET A 173 -20.60 0.73 -17.70
C MET A 173 -19.45 -0.29 -17.66
N LEU A 174 -19.02 -0.71 -16.47
CA LEU A 174 -17.98 -1.72 -16.32
C LEU A 174 -18.48 -3.10 -16.79
N LYS A 175 -19.73 -3.45 -16.49
CA LYS A 175 -20.37 -4.68 -17.00
C LYS A 175 -20.46 -4.67 -18.53
N GLU A 176 -20.84 -3.55 -19.13
CA GLU A 176 -20.87 -3.39 -20.59
C GLU A 176 -19.48 -3.57 -21.22
N LYS A 177 -18.45 -2.93 -20.65
CA LYS A 177 -17.05 -3.09 -21.13
C LYS A 177 -16.56 -4.52 -21.00
N LEU A 178 -16.90 -5.22 -19.91
CA LEU A 178 -16.57 -6.64 -19.75
C LEU A 178 -17.31 -7.51 -20.77
N ALA A 179 -18.59 -7.26 -21.01
CA ALA A 179 -19.36 -7.96 -22.03
C ALA A 179 -18.77 -7.71 -23.44
N GLN A 180 -18.33 -6.49 -23.72
CA GLN A 180 -17.69 -6.13 -24.99
C GLN A 180 -16.36 -6.87 -25.19
N LEU A 181 -15.49 -6.88 -24.17
CA LEU A 181 -14.23 -7.63 -24.21
C LEU A 181 -14.44 -9.14 -24.32
N GLU A 182 -15.48 -9.68 -23.68
CA GLU A 182 -15.83 -11.09 -23.80
C GLU A 182 -16.31 -11.44 -25.21
N MET A 183 -17.14 -10.58 -25.83
CA MET A 183 -17.52 -10.75 -27.23
C MET A 183 -16.32 -10.64 -28.17
N GLU A 184 -15.41 -9.68 -27.94
CA GLU A 184 -14.18 -9.54 -28.73
C GLU A 184 -13.29 -10.79 -28.60
N ARG A 185 -13.13 -11.32 -27.38
CA ARG A 185 -12.41 -12.57 -27.13
C ARG A 185 -13.07 -13.76 -27.84
N GLN A 186 -14.40 -13.84 -27.82
CA GLN A 186 -15.14 -14.89 -28.54
C GLN A 186 -15.00 -14.74 -30.06
N GLN A 187 -15.03 -13.51 -30.58
CA GLN A 187 -14.76 -13.24 -32.00
C GLN A 187 -13.33 -13.63 -32.39
N GLN A 188 -12.33 -13.36 -31.54
CA GLN A 188 -10.95 -13.81 -31.77
C GLN A 188 -10.82 -15.34 -31.80
N LEU A 189 -11.62 -16.05 -31.00
CA LEU A 189 -11.67 -17.52 -31.00
C LEU A 189 -12.34 -18.07 -32.28
N ILE A 190 -13.45 -17.46 -32.71
CA ILE A 190 -14.18 -17.89 -33.92
C ILE A 190 -13.37 -17.54 -35.19
N ASN A 191 -12.78 -16.35 -35.24
CA ASN A 191 -11.91 -15.89 -36.32
C ASN A 191 -10.49 -16.45 -36.16
N GLY A 192 -10.37 -17.63 -35.54
CA GLY A 192 -9.15 -18.25 -35.05
C GLY A 192 -7.94 -17.88 -35.89
N THR A 193 -6.97 -17.25 -35.24
CA THR A 193 -5.67 -16.96 -35.85
C THR A 193 -5.19 -18.25 -36.51
N ASN A 194 -5.01 -18.20 -37.83
CA ASN A 194 -4.67 -19.34 -38.69
C ASN A 194 -3.27 -19.93 -38.37
N LEU A 195 -2.73 -19.62 -37.19
CA LEU A 195 -1.43 -20.02 -36.68
C LEU A 195 -1.36 -21.53 -36.48
N LYS A 196 -2.45 -22.18 -36.05
CA LYS A 196 -2.45 -23.64 -35.89
C LYS A 196 -2.39 -24.36 -37.24
N SER A 197 -3.13 -23.91 -38.25
CA SER A 197 -3.02 -24.47 -39.60
C SER A 197 -1.66 -24.17 -40.24
N LYS A 198 -1.11 -22.96 -40.02
CA LYS A 198 0.26 -22.61 -40.46
C LYS A 198 1.35 -23.43 -39.77
N LEU A 199 1.17 -23.77 -38.49
CA LEU A 199 2.09 -24.66 -37.77
C LEU A 199 1.98 -26.10 -38.27
N ASP A 200 0.77 -26.62 -38.49
CA ASP A 200 0.58 -27.96 -39.07
C ASP A 200 1.13 -28.05 -40.50
N GLU A 201 1.01 -26.99 -41.31
CA GLU A 201 1.59 -26.89 -42.65
C GLU A 201 3.14 -26.87 -42.61
N ALA A 202 3.73 -26.13 -41.66
CA ALA A 202 5.17 -26.09 -41.48
C ALA A 202 5.75 -27.44 -40.99
N VAL A 203 5.00 -28.19 -40.18
CA VAL A 203 5.38 -29.52 -39.71
C VAL A 203 5.25 -30.57 -40.83
N GLY A 204 4.28 -30.42 -41.75
CA GLY A 204 4.08 -31.33 -42.88
C GLY A 204 5.21 -31.36 -43.92
N LEU A 205 6.02 -30.28 -44.01
CA LEU A 205 7.10 -30.19 -45.00
C LEU A 205 8.47 -30.68 -44.49
N SER A 206 8.60 -31.03 -43.20
CA SER A 206 9.85 -31.50 -42.60
C SER A 206 9.87 -33.02 -42.37
N ALA A 207 9.38 -33.80 -43.34
CA ALA A 207 9.42 -35.25 -43.32
C ALA A 207 10.12 -35.79 -44.57
N ARG A 208 11.44 -35.58 -44.66
CA ARG A 208 12.31 -36.43 -45.46
C ARG A 208 13.55 -36.78 -44.64
N ALA A 209 13.76 -38.09 -44.48
CA ALA A 209 14.85 -38.78 -43.76
C ALA A 209 14.73 -38.73 -42.23
N THR A 210 14.75 -39.82 -41.45
CA THR A 210 15.34 -41.16 -41.63
C THR A 210 14.65 -42.15 -40.67
N PRO A 211 14.57 -43.45 -40.98
CA PRO A 211 14.07 -44.46 -40.06
C PRO A 211 15.20 -44.93 -39.13
N GLY A 212 14.98 -44.80 -37.82
CA GLY A 212 15.76 -45.53 -36.83
C GLY A 212 16.55 -44.65 -35.87
N SER A 213 15.91 -44.20 -34.78
CA SER A 213 16.61 -44.14 -33.51
C SER A 213 15.60 -44.21 -32.36
N LYS A 214 15.96 -45.02 -31.39
CA LYS A 214 15.16 -45.46 -30.25
C LYS A 214 15.03 -44.33 -29.22
N GLN A 215 13.81 -44.18 -28.73
CA GLN A 215 13.46 -44.06 -27.30
C GLN A 215 14.38 -43.17 -26.44
N GLY A 216 13.95 -41.92 -26.23
CA GLY A 216 14.60 -40.97 -25.31
C GLY A 216 13.56 -40.07 -24.64
N THR A 217 12.86 -40.62 -23.65
CA THR A 217 11.92 -39.91 -22.78
C THR A 217 12.70 -38.96 -21.87
N VAL A 218 12.79 -37.67 -22.20
CA VAL A 218 13.29 -36.67 -21.25
C VAL A 218 12.49 -35.36 -21.32
N SER A 219 11.42 -35.33 -20.53
CA SER A 219 11.01 -34.20 -19.66
C SER A 219 11.32 -32.76 -20.15
N ALA A 220 10.42 -32.21 -20.97
CA ALA A 220 10.24 -30.78 -21.15
C ALA A 220 9.19 -30.24 -20.16
N ALA A 221 9.53 -30.17 -18.86
CA ALA A 221 8.57 -29.93 -17.78
C ALA A 221 8.87 -28.69 -16.90
N LYS A 222 9.31 -27.57 -17.50
CA LYS A 222 9.61 -26.35 -16.71
C LYS A 222 8.95 -25.05 -17.16
N ALA A 223 8.34 -24.97 -18.34
CA ALA A 223 7.69 -23.72 -18.80
C ALA A 223 6.16 -23.67 -18.58
N THR A 224 5.50 -24.77 -18.22
CA THR A 224 4.04 -24.84 -17.94
C THR A 224 3.66 -24.62 -16.47
N LYS A 225 4.63 -24.54 -15.56
CA LYS A 225 4.38 -24.55 -14.11
C LYS A 225 3.61 -23.34 -13.55
N ILE A 226 3.58 -22.22 -14.28
CA ILE A 226 2.88 -21.01 -13.80
C ILE A 226 1.37 -21.17 -13.99
N VAL A 227 0.91 -21.79 -15.08
CA VAL A 227 -0.52 -22.01 -15.35
C VAL A 227 -1.10 -23.06 -14.38
N ASP A 228 -0.29 -24.03 -13.95
CA ASP A 228 -0.74 -25.07 -13.00
C ASP A 228 -0.97 -24.53 -11.58
N LYS A 229 -0.35 -23.40 -11.20
CA LYS A 229 -0.49 -22.83 -9.85
C LYS A 229 -1.92 -22.33 -9.59
N ASP A 230 -2.52 -21.64 -10.54
CA ASP A 230 -3.87 -21.09 -10.41
C ASP A 230 -4.92 -22.21 -10.42
N GLY A 231 -4.71 -23.25 -11.24
CA GLY A 231 -5.53 -24.46 -11.21
C GLY A 231 -5.49 -25.15 -9.84
N PHE A 232 -4.30 -25.28 -9.25
CA PHE A 232 -4.11 -25.85 -7.92
C PHE A 232 -4.79 -25.03 -6.80
N ILE A 233 -4.71 -23.69 -6.87
CA ILE A 233 -5.42 -22.78 -5.95
C ILE A 233 -6.93 -23.01 -6.05
N ALA A 234 -7.46 -23.04 -7.27
CA ALA A 234 -8.89 -23.23 -7.51
C ALA A 234 -9.38 -24.59 -7.00
N ASP A 235 -8.64 -25.66 -7.23
CA ASP A 235 -9.03 -27.01 -6.78
C ASP A 235 -8.93 -27.18 -5.26
N CYS A 236 -7.91 -26.61 -4.61
CA CYS A 236 -7.86 -26.55 -3.16
C CYS A 236 -9.04 -25.76 -2.58
N GLY A 237 -9.39 -24.64 -3.21
CA GLY A 237 -10.56 -23.83 -2.82
C GLY A 237 -11.87 -24.60 -2.93
N LYS A 238 -12.08 -25.35 -4.02
CA LYS A 238 -13.28 -26.20 -4.21
C LYS A 238 -13.40 -27.27 -3.13
N GLN A 239 -12.30 -27.93 -2.76
CA GLN A 239 -12.31 -28.95 -1.71
C GLN A 239 -12.75 -28.37 -0.35
N LEU A 240 -12.33 -27.14 -0.04
CA LEU A 240 -12.66 -26.49 1.23
C LEU A 240 -14.04 -25.81 1.24
N LYS A 241 -14.63 -25.49 0.07
CA LYS A 241 -15.89 -24.75 -0.03
C LYS A 241 -17.06 -25.47 0.66
N GLY A 242 -17.11 -26.80 0.60
CA GLY A 242 -18.18 -27.61 1.22
C GLY A 242 -17.91 -28.07 2.65
N MET A 243 -16.73 -27.78 3.23
CA MET A 243 -16.38 -28.27 4.56
C MET A 243 -16.99 -27.41 5.66
N LYS A 244 -17.58 -28.09 6.65
CA LYS A 244 -18.05 -27.50 7.92
C LYS A 244 -16.86 -27.13 8.81
N LYS A 245 -17.13 -26.33 9.85
CA LYS A 245 -16.13 -25.82 10.80
C LYS A 245 -15.25 -26.92 11.39
N GLU A 246 -15.84 -28.05 11.78
CA GLU A 246 -15.14 -29.18 12.41
C GLU A 246 -14.12 -29.80 11.46
N GLY A 247 -14.49 -29.94 10.17
CA GLY A 247 -13.58 -30.44 9.14
C GLY A 247 -12.42 -29.48 8.86
N VAL A 248 -12.68 -28.17 8.86
CA VAL A 248 -11.63 -27.16 8.70
C VAL A 248 -10.68 -27.15 9.90
N MET A 249 -11.18 -27.23 11.13
CA MET A 249 -10.34 -27.29 12.34
C MET A 249 -9.43 -28.53 12.37
N ALA A 250 -9.91 -29.68 11.88
CA ALA A 250 -9.07 -30.88 11.77
C ALA A 250 -7.88 -30.66 10.81
N ILE A 251 -8.11 -29.99 9.67
CA ILE A 251 -7.04 -29.64 8.72
C ILE A 251 -6.07 -28.62 9.32
N CYS A 252 -6.57 -27.62 10.04
CA CYS A 252 -5.74 -26.65 10.75
C CYS A 252 -4.74 -27.31 11.69
N MET A 253 -5.22 -28.27 12.49
CA MET A 253 -4.38 -29.04 13.42
C MET A 253 -3.35 -29.89 12.68
N GLN A 254 -3.71 -30.45 11.52
CA GLN A 254 -2.81 -31.26 10.70
C GLN A 254 -1.73 -30.45 9.98
N GLU A 255 -2.06 -29.24 9.50
CA GLU A 255 -1.17 -28.40 8.70
C GLU A 255 -0.43 -27.32 9.52
N GLY A 256 -0.77 -27.20 10.81
CA GLY A 256 -0.21 -26.20 11.72
C GLY A 256 -0.64 -24.78 11.35
N VAL A 257 -1.90 -24.59 10.99
CA VAL A 257 -2.51 -23.29 10.66
C VAL A 257 -3.39 -22.86 11.83
N THR A 258 -3.20 -21.64 12.34
CA THR A 258 -4.02 -21.10 13.44
C THR A 258 -5.44 -20.82 12.94
N TYR A 259 -6.45 -21.34 13.63
CA TYR A 259 -7.85 -21.12 13.28
C TYR A 259 -8.28 -19.68 13.62
N SER A 260 -8.88 -18.97 12.65
CA SER A 260 -9.43 -17.61 12.84
C SER A 260 -10.92 -17.54 12.49
N THR A 261 -11.30 -16.87 11.40
CA THR A 261 -12.64 -16.97 10.80
C THR A 261 -12.65 -18.10 9.78
N LEU A 262 -13.82 -18.72 9.55
CA LEU A 262 -13.91 -19.91 8.70
C LEU A 262 -13.37 -19.65 7.28
N GLU A 263 -13.69 -18.50 6.68
CA GLU A 263 -13.25 -18.14 5.33
C GLU A 263 -11.75 -17.83 5.28
N LYS A 264 -11.25 -17.00 6.20
CA LYS A 264 -9.82 -16.67 6.29
C LYS A 264 -8.96 -17.92 6.52
N THR A 265 -9.43 -18.81 7.36
CA THR A 265 -8.75 -20.08 7.64
C THR A 265 -8.68 -20.98 6.40
N LYS A 266 -9.72 -20.98 5.56
CA LYS A 266 -9.69 -21.71 4.27
C LYS A 266 -8.65 -21.11 3.32
N GLU A 267 -8.55 -19.78 3.25
CA GLU A 267 -7.52 -19.10 2.45
C GLU A 267 -6.10 -19.37 2.95
N ASP A 268 -5.89 -19.36 4.27
CA ASP A 268 -4.61 -19.67 4.89
C ASP A 268 -4.16 -21.11 4.59
N ILE A 269 -5.08 -22.07 4.61
CA ILE A 269 -4.83 -23.47 4.21
C ILE A 269 -4.43 -23.55 2.74
N VAL A 270 -5.15 -22.88 1.83
CA VAL A 270 -4.79 -22.86 0.40
C VAL A 270 -3.39 -22.29 0.20
N THR A 271 -3.09 -21.17 0.87
CA THR A 271 -1.78 -20.51 0.80
C THR A 271 -0.67 -21.42 1.31
N ARG A 272 -0.89 -22.10 2.44
CA ARG A 272 0.06 -23.08 3.02
C ARG A 272 0.33 -24.23 2.06
N ARG A 273 -0.72 -24.81 1.44
CA ARG A 273 -0.58 -25.90 0.45
C ARG A 273 0.14 -25.46 -0.81
N VAL A 274 -0.15 -24.26 -1.31
CA VAL A 274 0.53 -23.68 -2.48
C VAL A 274 2.00 -23.43 -2.16
N ALA A 275 2.32 -22.88 -0.98
CA ALA A 275 3.70 -22.71 -0.54
C ALA A 275 4.41 -24.07 -0.38
N LYS A 276 3.71 -25.12 0.08
CA LYS A 276 4.28 -26.47 0.18
C LYS A 276 4.52 -27.13 -1.18
N ALA A 277 3.64 -26.93 -2.16
CA ALA A 277 3.72 -27.55 -3.48
C ALA A 277 4.62 -26.78 -4.46
N PHE A 278 4.62 -25.45 -4.39
CA PHE A 278 5.31 -24.55 -5.33
C PHE A 278 6.36 -23.66 -4.68
N GLY A 279 6.41 -23.59 -3.35
CA GLY A 279 7.49 -22.90 -2.66
C GLY A 279 8.80 -23.62 -2.98
N LYS A 280 9.81 -22.84 -3.40
CA LYS A 280 11.16 -23.34 -3.49
C LYS A 280 11.50 -23.85 -2.11
N GLN A 281 11.69 -25.16 -1.99
CA GLN A 281 12.19 -25.81 -0.78
C GLN A 281 13.50 -25.09 -0.47
N GLN A 282 13.44 -24.09 0.42
CA GLN A 282 14.65 -23.50 0.96
C GLN A 282 15.31 -24.68 1.64
N VAL A 283 16.43 -25.12 1.06
CA VAL A 283 17.30 -26.10 1.67
C VAL A 283 17.66 -25.49 3.02
N SER A 284 16.96 -25.93 4.06
CA SER A 284 17.31 -25.61 5.43
C SER A 284 18.69 -26.24 5.62
N VAL A 285 19.72 -25.41 5.49
CA VAL A 285 21.05 -25.74 5.98
C VAL A 285 20.86 -26.14 7.45
N PRO A 286 21.31 -27.34 7.87
CA PRO A 286 21.17 -27.78 9.25
C PRO A 286 21.85 -26.74 10.15
N THR A 287 21.05 -26.01 10.91
CA THR A 287 21.53 -25.10 11.95
C THR A 287 21.92 -25.92 13.17
N ASP A 288 23.07 -26.59 13.09
CA ASP A 288 23.86 -26.89 14.27
C ASP A 288 24.74 -25.66 14.55
N ALA A 289 24.50 -25.06 15.72
CA ALA A 289 25.40 -24.16 16.44
C ALA A 289 25.79 -22.83 15.76
N ILE A 290 24.91 -21.83 15.83
CA ILE A 290 25.35 -20.46 16.16
C ILE A 290 24.36 -19.89 17.18
N ILE A 291 24.73 -19.98 18.46
CA ILE A 291 24.13 -19.23 19.55
C ILE A 291 24.64 -17.80 19.38
N ILE A 292 23.82 -16.92 18.81
CA ILE A 292 24.03 -15.48 18.93
C ILE A 292 23.20 -15.05 20.14
N GLU A 293 23.90 -14.83 21.24
CA GLU A 293 23.38 -14.18 22.44
C GLU A 293 23.08 -12.71 22.09
N GLU A 294 21.82 -12.40 21.80
CA GLU A 294 21.35 -11.02 21.68
C GLU A 294 21.31 -10.38 23.07
N THR A 295 22.33 -9.57 23.37
CA THR A 295 22.33 -8.64 24.49
C THR A 295 21.28 -7.56 24.25
N SER A 296 20.20 -7.65 25.02
CA SER A 296 19.19 -6.60 25.18
C SER A 296 19.79 -5.39 25.88
N GLU A 297 20.11 -4.32 25.14
CA GLU A 297 20.39 -3.00 25.73
C GLU A 297 19.06 -2.24 25.92
N ASP A 298 18.53 -2.37 27.15
CA ASP A 298 17.56 -1.47 27.74
C ASP A 298 18.15 -0.05 27.84
N THR A 299 17.57 0.92 27.13
CA THR A 299 17.68 2.35 27.48
C THR A 299 16.30 2.96 27.63
N ARG A 300 15.71 2.72 28.80
CA ARG A 300 14.66 3.56 29.40
C ARG A 300 15.28 4.49 30.44
N THR A 301 15.42 5.77 30.12
CA THR A 301 15.53 6.92 31.04
C THR A 301 15.48 8.15 30.12
N SER A 302 14.75 9.24 30.30
CA SER A 302 14.06 9.83 31.44
C SER A 302 13.17 10.93 30.85
N SER A 303 11.88 10.97 31.20
CA SER A 303 11.04 12.15 30.99
C SER A 303 10.28 12.39 32.27
N ALA A 304 10.96 13.05 33.20
CA ALA A 304 10.41 13.76 34.34
C ALA A 304 11.05 15.16 34.28
N ASP A 305 10.29 16.20 33.96
CA ASP A 305 9.45 16.96 34.89
C ASP A 305 10.22 18.20 35.36
N LEU A 306 9.68 19.39 35.07
CA LEU A 306 9.53 20.52 36.00
C LEU A 306 9.34 21.85 35.26
N ALA A 307 8.15 22.39 35.47
CA ALA A 307 7.86 23.81 35.39
C ALA A 307 8.80 24.62 36.31
N GLN A 308 9.24 25.78 35.83
CA GLN A 308 9.56 26.90 36.71
C GLN A 308 9.13 28.21 36.04
N ALA A 309 8.13 28.81 36.68
CA ALA A 309 7.75 30.20 36.54
C ALA A 309 8.84 31.12 37.11
N ASN A 310 8.96 32.31 36.52
CA ASN A 310 9.33 33.64 37.06
C ASN A 310 9.49 34.52 35.80
N GLY A 311 8.75 35.60 35.54
CA GLY A 311 8.46 36.73 36.42
C GLY A 311 9.59 37.75 36.25
N ASP A 312 9.32 38.89 35.59
CA ASP A 312 9.97 40.23 35.63
C ASP A 312 9.41 41.04 34.43
N GLU A 313 8.41 41.92 34.58
CA GLU A 313 8.47 43.33 35.03
C GLU A 313 9.68 44.14 34.52
N GLU A 314 9.43 45.11 33.63
CA GLU A 314 9.87 46.52 33.66
C GLU A 314 9.54 47.18 32.30
N VAL A 315 8.54 48.08 32.21
CA VAL A 315 8.66 49.54 32.39
C VAL A 315 9.62 50.22 31.41
N SER A 316 9.09 50.71 30.29
CA SER A 316 9.23 52.10 29.78
C SER A 316 8.43 52.31 28.49
#